data_AF-A0A0D6QFG8-F1
#
_entry.id   AF-A0A0D6QFG8-F1
#
_cell.length_a   1.000
_cell.length_b   1.000
_cell.length_c   1.000
_cell.angle_alpha   90.00
_cell.angle_beta   90.00
_cell.angle_gamma   90.00
#
_symmetry.space_group_name_H-M   'P 1'
#
loop_
_entity.id
_entity.type
_entity.pdbx_description
1 polymer ?
#
loop_
_entity_poly.entity_id
_entity_poly.type
_entity_poly.pdbx_seq_one_letter_code
_entity_poly.pdbx_strand_id
1 'polypeptide(L)'
;MIAYKFLSRGAVGPFSGFRWPTPDGGAAGPWVEARPEDGIHACRPVDLPYWIDEELWDAELSDDARETSHQLVASRGRLVRRVEAWPEIARAFAAHCSETVRARVEAALAAGGVTAERAALLRGYSGDAEAFARAGNVAAAAFAAARAAAVLAGDPEGFAAERSRQAAWLERALASARLPRA
;
A
#
# COMPACT_ATOMS: atom_id res chain seq x y z
N MET A 1 19.58 -4.72 -5.10
CA MET A 1 18.74 -4.38 -3.91
C MET A 1 17.42 -5.14 -3.93
N ILE A 2 16.88 -5.62 -2.80
CA ILE A 2 15.51 -6.20 -2.73
C ILE A 2 14.48 -5.15 -2.31
N ALA A 3 13.37 -5.08 -3.03
CA ALA A 3 12.25 -4.16 -2.82
C ALA A 3 10.91 -4.88 -3.09
N TYR A 4 9.80 -4.16 -2.97
CA TYR A 4 8.47 -4.68 -3.28
C TYR A 4 7.93 -4.15 -4.59
N LYS A 5 7.15 -4.96 -5.31
CA LYS A 5 6.46 -4.51 -6.51
C LYS A 5 5.01 -4.92 -6.50
N PHE A 6 4.13 -3.92 -6.59
CA PHE A 6 2.71 -4.14 -6.84
C PHE A 6 2.44 -4.29 -8.32
N LEU A 7 1.61 -5.27 -8.65
CA LEU A 7 1.17 -5.59 -10.00
C LEU A 7 -0.31 -5.93 -9.97
N SER A 8 -1.01 -5.64 -11.06
CA SER A 8 -2.35 -6.17 -11.31
C SER A 8 -2.24 -7.67 -11.60
N ARG A 9 -3.39 -8.37 -11.58
CA ARG A 9 -3.44 -9.82 -11.77
C ARG A 9 -2.64 -10.32 -12.96
N GLY A 10 -1.83 -11.36 -12.72
CA GLY A 10 -1.02 -11.99 -13.75
C GLY A 10 0.29 -11.26 -14.05
N ALA A 11 0.89 -10.65 -13.02
CA ALA A 11 2.15 -9.91 -13.08
C ALA A 11 2.14 -8.76 -14.11
N VAL A 12 1.05 -7.99 -14.16
CA VAL A 12 0.91 -6.87 -15.11
C VAL A 12 1.12 -5.54 -14.40
N GLY A 13 1.92 -4.65 -14.98
CA GLY A 13 2.11 -3.30 -14.45
C GLY A 13 0.80 -2.50 -14.53
N PRO A 14 0.24 -1.96 -13.42
CA PRO A 14 -1.09 -1.32 -13.43
C PRO A 14 -1.20 -0.13 -14.38
N PHE A 15 -0.12 0.65 -14.51
CA PHE A 15 -0.12 1.85 -15.34
C PHE A 15 0.45 1.60 -16.74
N SER A 16 1.41 0.69 -16.89
CA SER A 16 2.09 0.43 -18.17
C SER A 16 1.46 -0.69 -18.99
N GLY A 17 0.63 -1.55 -18.38
CA GLY A 17 0.13 -2.78 -19.00
C GLY A 17 1.22 -3.81 -19.31
N PHE A 18 2.48 -3.55 -18.92
CA PHE A 18 3.60 -4.43 -19.21
C PHE A 18 3.51 -5.70 -18.37
N ARG A 19 3.53 -6.86 -19.03
CA ARG A 19 3.56 -8.17 -18.36
C ARG A 19 5.00 -8.51 -17.96
N TRP A 20 5.24 -8.61 -16.67
CA TRP A 20 6.53 -8.95 -16.11
C TRP A 20 6.85 -10.43 -16.30
N PRO A 21 8.08 -10.76 -16.72
CA PRO A 21 8.58 -12.12 -16.64
C PRO A 21 8.58 -12.62 -15.19
N THR A 22 7.90 -13.74 -14.94
CA THR A 22 7.79 -14.32 -13.60
C THR A 22 8.93 -15.32 -13.32
N PRO A 23 9.25 -15.57 -12.04
CA PRO A 23 10.10 -16.67 -11.62
C PRO A 23 9.61 -18.02 -12.17
N ASP A 24 10.54 -18.94 -12.44
CA ASP A 24 10.27 -20.32 -12.85
C ASP A 24 11.30 -21.28 -12.21
N GLY A 25 10.87 -22.47 -11.80
CA GLY A 25 11.76 -23.51 -11.24
C GLY A 25 12.58 -23.08 -10.02
N GLY A 26 12.15 -22.07 -9.26
CA GLY A 26 12.89 -21.50 -8.13
C GLY A 26 13.94 -20.45 -8.50
N ALA A 27 14.11 -20.13 -9.78
CA ALA A 27 14.94 -19.03 -10.25
C ALA A 27 14.12 -17.73 -10.38
N ALA A 28 14.74 -16.59 -10.08
CA ALA A 28 14.14 -15.28 -10.34
C ALA A 28 13.85 -15.10 -11.84
N GLY A 29 12.85 -14.26 -12.16
CA GLY A 29 12.52 -13.93 -13.53
C GLY A 29 13.66 -13.20 -14.27
N PRO A 30 13.64 -13.16 -15.60
CA PRO A 30 14.53 -12.32 -16.39
C PRO A 30 14.55 -10.85 -15.95
N TRP A 31 15.70 -10.19 -16.10
CA TRP A 31 15.82 -8.74 -15.94
C TRP A 31 15.02 -8.00 -17.02
N VAL A 32 14.30 -6.97 -16.58
CA VAL A 32 13.59 -6.02 -17.43
C VAL A 32 14.28 -4.67 -17.30
N GLU A 33 14.61 -4.06 -18.44
CA GLU A 33 15.21 -2.73 -18.53
C GLU A 33 14.14 -1.70 -18.87
N ALA A 34 14.18 -0.56 -18.19
CA ALA A 34 13.32 0.57 -18.51
C ALA A 34 14.00 1.48 -19.54
N ARG A 35 13.19 2.29 -20.22
CA ARG A 35 13.70 3.49 -20.88
C ARG A 35 14.19 4.49 -19.83
N PRO A 36 15.22 5.29 -20.11
CA PRO A 36 15.78 6.23 -19.14
C PRO A 36 14.75 7.19 -18.50
N GLU A 37 13.74 7.60 -19.27
CA GLU A 37 12.66 8.50 -18.84
C GLU A 37 11.60 7.83 -17.94
N ASP A 38 11.43 6.50 -18.05
CA ASP A 38 10.35 5.77 -17.36
C ASP A 38 10.84 5.18 -16.03
N GLY A 39 12.02 4.54 -16.04
CA GLY A 39 12.55 3.80 -14.91
C GLY A 39 11.74 2.56 -14.49
N ILE A 40 12.39 1.66 -13.75
CA ILE A 40 11.72 0.56 -13.05
C ILE A 40 11.33 1.02 -11.65
N HIS A 41 10.02 1.02 -11.38
CA HIS A 41 9.45 1.40 -10.09
C HIS A 41 9.27 0.23 -9.14
N ALA A 42 9.63 0.44 -7.87
CA ALA A 42 9.35 -0.48 -6.77
C ALA A 42 9.11 0.31 -5.47
N CYS A 43 8.70 -0.38 -4.42
CA CYS A 43 8.34 0.19 -3.13
C CYS A 43 9.33 -0.25 -2.05
N ARG A 44 9.75 0.70 -1.21
CA ARG A 44 10.20 0.39 0.15
C ARG A 44 8.99 -0.01 1.00
N PRO A 45 9.17 -0.65 2.18
CA PRO A 45 8.06 -0.91 3.09
C PRO A 45 7.21 0.34 3.40
N VAL A 46 7.87 1.49 3.57
CA VAL A 46 7.23 2.80 3.83
C VAL A 46 6.36 3.31 2.68
N ASP A 47 6.62 2.83 1.47
CA ASP A 47 5.92 3.27 0.26
C ASP A 47 4.70 2.39 -0.07
N LEU A 48 4.60 1.20 0.54
CA LEU A 48 3.56 0.22 0.20
C LEU A 48 2.12 0.79 0.19
N PRO A 49 1.68 1.62 1.16
CA PRO A 49 0.30 2.12 1.19
C PRO A 49 -0.09 3.00 0.00
N TYR A 50 0.87 3.49 -0.78
CA TYR A 50 0.64 4.35 -1.94
C TYR A 50 0.39 3.58 -3.24
N TRP A 51 0.79 2.30 -3.30
CA TRP A 51 0.89 1.55 -4.56
C TRP A 51 0.09 0.24 -4.58
N ILE A 52 -0.77 0.02 -3.59
CA ILE A 52 -1.53 -1.22 -3.41
C ILE A 52 -2.26 -1.66 -4.68
N ASP A 53 -2.06 -2.93 -5.05
CA ASP A 53 -2.74 -3.61 -6.15
C ASP A 53 -2.96 -5.11 -5.83
N GLU A 54 -3.52 -5.87 -6.77
CA GLU A 54 -3.94 -7.27 -6.63
C GLU A 54 -2.80 -8.23 -6.24
N GLU A 55 -1.59 -7.98 -6.71
CA GLU A 55 -0.43 -8.84 -6.47
C GLU A 55 0.74 -8.06 -5.87
N LEU A 56 1.41 -8.65 -4.89
CA LEU A 56 2.64 -8.14 -4.31
C LEU A 56 3.78 -9.12 -4.56
N TRP A 57 4.91 -8.59 -5.00
CA TRP A 57 6.10 -9.36 -5.35
C TRP A 57 7.31 -8.83 -4.60
N ASP A 58 8.22 -9.73 -4.22
CA ASP A 58 9.61 -9.36 -4.00
C ASP A 58 10.25 -9.12 -5.37
N ALA A 59 10.91 -7.99 -5.51
CA ALA A 59 11.63 -7.60 -6.72
C ALA A 59 13.07 -7.26 -6.39
N GLU A 60 13.97 -7.63 -7.30
CA GLU A 60 15.36 -7.21 -7.27
C GLU A 60 15.54 -6.03 -8.22
N LEU A 61 16.19 -4.97 -7.75
CA LEU A 61 16.58 -3.81 -8.53
C LEU A 61 18.10 -3.77 -8.71
N SER A 62 18.55 -3.16 -9.81
CA SER A 62 19.95 -2.80 -10.02
C SER A 62 20.46 -1.81 -8.96
N ASP A 63 21.78 -1.70 -8.85
CA ASP A 63 22.45 -0.94 -7.78
C ASP A 63 22.37 0.58 -7.96
N ASP A 64 21.90 1.06 -9.11
CA ASP A 64 21.59 2.45 -9.39
C ASP A 64 20.20 2.88 -8.87
N ALA A 65 19.53 2.01 -8.10
CA ALA A 65 18.25 2.32 -7.49
C ALA A 65 18.35 3.57 -6.61
N ARG A 66 17.52 4.56 -6.92
CA ARG A 66 17.41 5.82 -6.17
C ARG A 66 16.05 5.95 -5.50
N GLU A 67 16.05 6.58 -4.34
CA GLU A 67 14.83 6.91 -3.63
C GLU A 67 14.16 8.17 -4.21
N THR A 68 12.84 8.16 -4.19
CA THR A 68 11.99 9.33 -4.43
C THR A 68 10.96 9.45 -3.32
N SER A 69 10.05 10.42 -3.39
CA SER A 69 9.09 10.68 -2.32
C SER A 69 8.30 9.44 -1.87
N HIS A 70 7.87 8.59 -2.80
CA HIS A 70 7.01 7.44 -2.49
C HIS A 70 7.40 6.17 -3.24
N GLN A 71 8.62 6.05 -3.77
CA GLN A 71 9.05 4.86 -4.51
C GLN A 71 10.55 4.84 -4.73
N LEU A 72 11.06 3.67 -5.11
CA LEU A 72 12.37 3.47 -5.71
C LEU A 72 12.26 3.51 -7.24
N VAL A 73 13.29 4.05 -7.87
CA VAL A 73 13.45 4.06 -9.34
C VAL A 73 14.84 3.50 -9.68
N ALA A 74 14.92 2.52 -10.57
CA ALA A 74 16.18 1.94 -11.05
C ALA A 74 16.17 1.78 -12.58
N SER A 75 17.33 1.60 -13.22
CA SER A 75 17.37 1.32 -14.67
C SER A 75 16.79 -0.05 -15.03
N ARG A 76 16.92 -1.05 -14.15
CA ARG A 76 16.39 -2.39 -14.38
C ARG A 76 15.91 -3.09 -13.11
N GLY A 77 15.04 -4.08 -13.28
CA GLY A 77 14.52 -4.91 -12.19
C GLY A 77 14.05 -6.29 -12.64
N ARG A 78 13.89 -7.22 -11.71
CA ARG A 78 13.26 -8.53 -11.96
C ARG A 78 12.39 -8.98 -10.81
N LEU A 79 11.38 -9.80 -11.10
CA LEU A 79 10.58 -10.45 -10.08
C LEU A 79 11.36 -11.63 -9.48
N VAL A 80 11.40 -11.71 -8.16
CA VAL A 80 12.08 -12.79 -7.44
C VAL A 80 11.08 -13.83 -6.96
N ARG A 81 9.98 -13.38 -6.36
CA ARG A 81 9.00 -14.24 -5.70
C ARG A 81 7.67 -13.52 -5.53
N ARG A 82 6.56 -14.21 -5.73
CA ARG A 82 5.23 -13.71 -5.34
C ARG A 82 5.06 -13.81 -3.82
N VAL A 83 4.48 -12.79 -3.21
CA VAL A 83 4.09 -12.83 -1.79
C VAL A 83 2.73 -13.52 -1.71
N GLU A 84 2.72 -14.85 -1.57
CA GLU A 84 1.49 -15.66 -1.60
C GLU A 84 0.48 -15.29 -0.50
N ALA A 85 0.97 -14.81 0.66
CA ALA A 85 0.11 -14.35 1.75
C ALA A 85 -0.57 -12.99 1.46
N TRP A 86 -0.20 -12.29 0.38
CA TRP A 86 -0.69 -10.94 0.11
C TRP A 86 -2.22 -10.81 0.08
N PRO A 87 -3.00 -11.70 -0.58
CA PRO A 87 -4.45 -11.55 -0.59
C PRO A 87 -5.09 -11.56 0.81
N GLU A 88 -4.53 -12.34 1.74
CA GLU A 88 -4.98 -12.37 3.14
C GLU A 88 -4.55 -11.11 3.89
N ILE A 89 -3.28 -10.71 3.75
CA ILE A 89 -2.74 -9.48 4.35
C ILE A 89 -3.52 -8.24 3.87
N ALA A 90 -3.83 -8.16 2.58
CA ALA A 90 -4.53 -7.03 1.97
C ALA A 90 -5.96 -6.87 2.52
N ARG A 91 -6.68 -7.99 2.70
CA ARG A 91 -8.02 -7.99 3.33
C ARG A 91 -7.94 -7.54 4.78
N ALA A 92 -7.00 -8.11 5.55
CA ALA A 92 -6.79 -7.73 6.95
C ALA A 92 -6.37 -6.25 7.09
N PHE A 93 -5.55 -5.75 6.16
CA PHE A 93 -5.12 -4.36 6.11
C PHE A 93 -6.30 -3.40 5.86
N ALA A 94 -7.17 -3.72 4.89
CA ALA A 94 -8.35 -2.91 4.61
C ALA A 94 -9.31 -2.85 5.81
N ALA A 95 -9.56 -4.01 6.44
CA ALA A 95 -10.36 -4.08 7.66
C ALA A 95 -9.74 -3.22 8.77
N HIS A 96 -8.44 -3.39 9.03
CA HIS A 96 -7.72 -2.61 10.04
C HIS A 96 -7.79 -1.09 9.80
N CYS A 97 -7.62 -0.64 8.54
CA CYS A 97 -7.73 0.77 8.20
C CYS A 97 -9.13 1.32 8.51
N SER A 98 -10.18 0.59 8.10
CA SER A 98 -11.58 0.98 8.30
C SER A 98 -11.98 1.00 9.79
N GLU A 99 -11.56 0.00 10.56
CA GLU A 99 -11.84 -0.09 12.00
C GLU A 99 -11.12 1.00 12.78
N THR A 100 -9.84 1.24 12.46
CA THR A 100 -9.02 2.25 13.14
C THR A 100 -9.55 3.65 12.89
N VAL A 101 -9.90 3.98 11.64
CA VAL A 101 -10.45 5.31 11.34
C VAL A 101 -11.82 5.50 11.98
N ARG A 102 -12.69 4.49 11.93
CA ARG A 102 -14.02 4.54 12.55
C ARG A 102 -13.91 4.83 14.05
N ALA A 103 -13.09 4.07 14.78
CA ALA A 103 -12.89 4.27 16.21
C ALA A 103 -12.39 5.69 16.55
N ARG A 104 -11.47 6.23 15.74
CA ARG A 104 -10.94 7.59 15.93
C ARG A 104 -11.96 8.68 15.62
N VAL A 105 -12.76 8.49 14.58
CA VAL A 105 -13.86 9.40 14.23
C VAL A 105 -14.92 9.40 15.32
N GLU A 106 -15.36 8.23 15.80
CA GLU A 106 -16.32 8.09 16.90
C GLU A 106 -15.82 8.80 18.16
N ALA A 107 -14.55 8.59 18.53
CA ALA A 107 -13.94 9.25 19.69
C ALA A 107 -13.91 10.78 19.54
N ALA A 108 -13.53 11.30 18.37
CA ALA A 108 -13.49 12.73 18.11
C ALA A 108 -14.88 13.38 18.15
N LEU A 109 -15.91 12.70 17.63
CA LEU A 109 -17.28 13.18 17.67
C LEU A 109 -17.84 13.17 19.11
N ALA A 110 -17.52 12.12 19.89
CA ALA A 110 -17.94 12.01 21.29
C ALA A 110 -17.29 13.07 22.19
N ALA A 111 -16.04 13.45 21.92
CA ALA A 111 -15.33 14.49 22.67
C ALA A 111 -15.92 15.90 22.46
N GLY A 112 -16.72 16.11 21.40
CA GLY A 112 -17.25 17.42 21.05
C GLY A 112 -16.20 18.36 20.44
N GLY A 113 -16.58 19.61 20.16
CA GLY A 113 -15.68 20.62 19.58
C GLY A 113 -15.41 20.45 18.07
N VAL A 114 -16.02 19.46 17.42
CA VAL A 114 -15.99 19.29 15.97
C VAL A 114 -17.17 20.05 15.35
N THR A 115 -16.90 20.91 14.37
CA THR A 115 -17.97 21.62 13.63
C THR A 115 -18.86 20.63 12.87
N ALA A 116 -20.10 21.02 12.59
CA ALA A 116 -21.04 20.17 11.85
C ALA A 116 -20.51 19.75 10.46
N GLU A 117 -19.84 20.69 9.78
CA GLU A 117 -19.20 20.44 8.48
C GLU A 117 -18.06 19.42 8.58
N ARG A 118 -17.14 19.60 9.54
CA ARG A 118 -16.04 18.67 9.77
C ARG A 118 -16.56 17.29 10.18
N ALA A 119 -17.60 17.25 11.01
CA ALA A 119 -18.25 16.01 11.41
C ALA A 119 -18.87 15.25 10.22
N ALA A 120 -19.45 15.97 9.24
CA ALA A 120 -19.98 15.37 8.02
C ALA A 120 -18.85 14.76 7.17
N LEU A 121 -17.74 15.47 6.99
CA LEU A 121 -16.56 14.95 6.27
C LEU A 121 -15.98 13.70 6.93
N LEU A 122 -15.84 13.71 8.26
CA LEU A 122 -15.34 12.56 9.02
C LEU A 122 -16.23 11.34 8.86
N ARG A 123 -17.55 11.51 8.95
CA ARG A 123 -18.51 10.43 8.71
C ARG A 123 -18.45 9.92 7.27
N GLY A 124 -18.34 10.81 6.30
CA GLY A 124 -18.21 10.45 4.88
C GLY A 124 -16.99 9.58 4.62
N TYR A 125 -15.79 10.07 4.95
CA TYR A 125 -14.56 9.31 4.73
C TYR A 125 -14.48 8.01 5.55
N SER A 126 -15.00 8.01 6.79
CA SER A 126 -15.08 6.77 7.58
C SER A 126 -16.02 5.75 6.94
N GLY A 127 -17.18 6.18 6.43
CA GLY A 127 -18.13 5.32 5.72
C GLY A 127 -17.57 4.79 4.41
N ASP A 128 -16.85 5.63 3.65
CA ASP A 128 -16.16 5.23 2.43
C ASP A 128 -15.09 4.18 2.71
N ALA A 129 -14.28 4.37 3.77
CA ALA A 129 -13.25 3.40 4.16
C ALA A 129 -13.86 2.02 4.46
N GLU A 130 -14.99 1.97 5.18
CA GLU A 130 -15.72 0.73 5.46
C GLU A 130 -16.34 0.12 4.20
N ALA A 131 -16.97 0.94 3.34
CA ALA A 131 -17.58 0.49 2.10
C ALA A 131 -16.53 -0.12 1.15
N PHE A 132 -15.39 0.55 0.96
CA PHE A 132 -14.30 0.05 0.13
C PHE A 132 -13.66 -1.21 0.72
N ALA A 133 -13.47 -1.28 2.04
CA ALA A 133 -12.96 -2.49 2.69
C ALA A 133 -13.88 -3.69 2.44
N ARG A 134 -15.20 -3.53 2.59
CA ARG A 134 -16.18 -4.59 2.30
C ARG A 134 -16.22 -4.98 0.82
N ALA A 135 -16.01 -4.03 -0.08
CA ALA A 135 -15.93 -4.27 -1.52
C ALA A 135 -14.58 -4.88 -1.97
N GLY A 136 -13.61 -5.03 -1.06
CA GLY A 136 -12.27 -5.52 -1.38
C GLY A 136 -11.38 -4.49 -2.10
N ASN A 137 -11.77 -3.22 -2.16
CA ASN A 137 -10.94 -2.15 -2.71
C ASN A 137 -9.98 -1.61 -1.65
N VAL A 138 -8.89 -2.36 -1.44
CA VAL A 138 -7.90 -2.12 -0.38
C VAL A 138 -7.24 -0.74 -0.51
N ALA A 139 -6.87 -0.34 -1.72
CA ALA A 139 -6.22 0.95 -1.98
C ALA A 139 -7.15 2.13 -1.62
N ALA A 140 -8.42 2.06 -2.03
CA ALA A 140 -9.39 3.11 -1.73
C ALA A 140 -9.75 3.15 -0.23
N ALA A 141 -9.88 2.00 0.43
CA ALA A 141 -10.12 1.92 1.87
C ALA A 141 -9.00 2.62 2.66
N ALA A 142 -7.74 2.31 2.34
CA ALA A 142 -6.57 2.93 2.98
C ALA A 142 -6.46 4.43 2.69
N PHE A 143 -6.79 4.85 1.46
CA PHE A 143 -6.83 6.27 1.10
C PHE A 143 -7.91 7.04 1.86
N ALA A 144 -9.14 6.52 1.92
CA ALA A 144 -10.24 7.14 2.64
C ALA A 144 -9.92 7.27 4.14
N ALA A 145 -9.32 6.24 4.76
CA ALA A 145 -8.82 6.31 6.13
C ALA A 145 -7.77 7.42 6.33
N ALA A 146 -6.83 7.58 5.38
CA ALA A 146 -5.83 8.66 5.42
C ALA A 146 -6.45 10.06 5.22
N ARG A 147 -7.48 10.19 4.40
CA ARG A 147 -8.23 11.45 4.24
C ARG A 147 -8.98 11.82 5.52
N ALA A 148 -9.65 10.87 6.16
CA ALA A 148 -10.27 11.09 7.46
C ALA A 148 -9.24 11.50 8.52
N ALA A 149 -8.05 10.89 8.53
CA ALA A 149 -6.97 11.26 9.45
C ALA A 149 -6.48 12.71 9.23
N ALA A 150 -6.38 13.16 7.98
CA ALA A 150 -6.09 14.56 7.67
C ALA A 150 -7.19 15.50 8.19
N VAL A 151 -8.46 15.13 7.99
CA VAL A 151 -9.58 15.89 8.53
C VAL A 151 -9.56 15.89 10.06
N LEU A 152 -9.15 14.81 10.72
CA LEU A 152 -9.00 14.76 12.19
C LEU A 152 -7.86 15.63 12.70
N ALA A 153 -6.74 15.70 11.99
CA ALA A 153 -5.63 16.59 12.35
C ALA A 153 -5.98 18.06 12.11
N GLY A 154 -6.69 18.35 11.01
CA GLY A 154 -6.95 19.71 10.54
C GLY A 154 -5.85 20.25 9.63
N ASP A 155 -4.91 19.40 9.22
CA ASP A 155 -3.78 19.73 8.36
C ASP A 155 -3.43 18.58 7.40
N PRO A 156 -2.59 18.85 6.37
CA PRO A 156 -2.11 17.81 5.47
C PRO A 156 -1.19 16.76 6.13
N GLU A 157 -0.55 17.06 7.25
CA GLU A 157 0.37 16.14 7.93
C GLU A 157 -0.36 14.92 8.51
N GLY A 158 -1.64 15.09 8.90
CA GLY A 158 -2.49 13.99 9.32
C GLY A 158 -2.61 12.86 8.28
N PHE A 159 -2.57 13.20 6.98
CA PHE A 159 -2.53 12.20 5.90
C PHE A 159 -1.22 11.41 5.93
N ALA A 160 -0.09 12.12 5.95
CA ALA A 160 1.24 11.51 5.94
C ALA A 160 1.45 10.63 7.19
N ALA A 161 1.03 11.11 8.36
CA ALA A 161 1.08 10.35 9.60
C ALA A 161 0.25 9.06 9.54
N GLU A 162 -0.90 9.09 8.86
CA GLU A 162 -1.69 7.87 8.63
C GLU A 162 -1.00 6.92 7.67
N ARG A 163 -0.41 7.42 6.58
CA ARG A 163 0.36 6.57 5.66
C ARG A 163 1.55 5.90 6.35
N SER A 164 2.23 6.59 7.25
CA SER A 164 3.29 5.98 8.07
C SER A 164 2.76 4.88 9.00
N ARG A 165 1.60 5.08 9.65
CA ARG A 165 0.95 4.04 10.47
C ARG A 165 0.57 2.82 9.63
N GLN A 166 -0.01 3.05 8.45
CA GLN A 166 -0.39 2.02 7.51
C GLN A 166 0.82 1.21 7.03
N ALA A 167 1.91 1.88 6.66
CA ALA A 167 3.14 1.23 6.27
C ALA A 167 3.72 0.36 7.39
N ALA A 168 3.78 0.87 8.62
CA ALA A 168 4.25 0.12 9.77
C ALA A 168 3.39 -1.12 10.05
N TRP A 169 2.07 -1.04 9.81
CA TRP A 169 1.20 -2.21 9.91
C TRP A 169 1.53 -3.26 8.84
N LEU A 170 1.65 -2.83 7.57
CA LEU A 170 1.97 -3.71 6.44
C LEU A 170 3.33 -4.40 6.63
N GLU A 171 4.33 -3.66 7.09
CA GLU A 171 5.66 -4.19 7.37
C GLU A 171 5.62 -5.31 8.42
N ARG A 172 4.91 -5.11 9.53
CA ARG A 172 4.74 -6.14 10.56
C ARG A 172 3.99 -7.37 10.04
N ALA A 173 2.94 -7.16 9.26
CA ALA A 173 2.16 -8.26 8.67
C ALA A 173 3.00 -9.09 7.70
N LEU A 174 3.78 -8.43 6.84
CA LEU A 174 4.68 -9.07 5.88
C LEU A 174 5.82 -9.81 6.58
N ALA A 175 6.40 -9.24 7.64
CA ALA A 175 7.43 -9.91 8.43
C ALA A 175 6.89 -11.18 9.11
N SER A 176 5.69 -11.09 9.69
CA SER A 176 5.03 -12.23 10.34
C SER A 176 4.72 -13.37 9.37
N ALA A 177 4.31 -13.04 8.15
CA ALA A 177 4.02 -14.04 7.11
C ALA A 177 5.26 -14.74 6.54
N ARG A 178 6.46 -14.19 6.74
CA ARG A 178 7.74 -14.79 6.31
C ARG A 178 8.31 -15.78 7.34
N LEU A 179 7.82 -15.76 8.59
CA LEU A 179 8.26 -16.71 9.60
C LEU A 179 7.63 -18.09 9.32
N PRO A 180 8.41 -19.19 9.45
CA PRO A 180 7.83 -20.53 9.36
C PRO A 180 6.74 -20.66 10.43
N ARG A 181 5.56 -21.15 10.03
CA ARG A 181 4.53 -21.53 11.00
C ARG A 181 5.08 -22.70 11.81
N ALA A 182 5.21 -22.50 13.12
CA ALA A 182 5.63 -23.53 14.08
C ALA A 182 4.62 -24.68 14.12
#